data_AF-A0A5C8IAF5-F1
#
_entry.id   AF-A0A5C8IAF5-F1
#
_cell.length_a   1.000
_cell.length_b   1.000
_cell.length_c   1.000
_cell.angle_alpha   90.00
_cell.angle_beta   90.00
_cell.angle_gamma   90.00
#
_symmetry.space_group_name_H-M   'P 1'
#
loop_
_entity.id
_entity.type
_entity.pdbx_description
1 polymer ?
#
loop_
_entity_poly.entity_id
_entity_poly.type
_entity_poly.pdbx_seq_one_letter_code
_entity_poly.pdbx_strand_id
1 'polypeptide(L)' 'MHVTIGSARVAEVDVERVLDDIHRVRTDEHVLGYVMETGMVFVSLRGAVFNTSVEVGQSRDLDTAVRILVDA' A
#
# COMPACT_ATOMS: atom_id res chain seq x y z
N MET A 1 -11.60 6.27 2.35
CA MET A 1 -11.76 5.82 3.75
C MET A 1 -10.69 6.54 4.56
N HIS A 2 -11.07 7.37 5.53
CA HIS A 2 -10.10 8.11 6.35
C HIS A 2 -9.60 7.19 7.47
N VAL A 3 -8.31 6.87 7.49
CA VAL A 3 -7.68 6.10 8.56
C VAL A 3 -6.89 7.06 9.45
N THR A 4 -7.31 7.22 10.71
CA THR A 4 -6.58 8.02 11.70
C THR A 4 -5.84 7.09 12.67
N ILE A 5 -4.51 7.09 12.64
CA ILE A 5 -3.66 6.30 13.56
C ILE A 5 -3.08 7.21 14.63
N GLY A 6 -3.23 6.82 15.90
CA GLY A 6 -2.75 7.57 17.05
C GLY A 6 -1.22 7.64 17.14
N SER A 7 -0.71 8.87 17.30
CA SER A 7 0.64 9.27 17.76
C SER A 7 1.87 8.65 17.07
N ALA A 8 2.03 8.88 15.78
CA ALA A 8 3.31 9.18 15.10
C ALA A 8 2.95 9.41 13.62
N ARG A 9 3.33 10.56 13.05
CA ARG A 9 3.04 11.04 11.68
C ARG A 9 2.11 10.12 10.87
N VAL A 10 0.80 10.40 10.90
CA VAL A 10 -0.10 9.85 9.89
C VAL A 10 0.26 10.56 8.60
N ALA A 11 1.19 10.00 7.83
CA ALA A 11 1.33 10.40 6.44
C ALA A 11 -0.01 10.07 5.79
N GLU A 12 -0.74 11.10 5.38
CA GLU A 12 -1.95 10.91 4.61
C GLU A 12 -1.55 10.25 3.30
N VAL A 13 -2.01 9.02 3.09
CA VAL A 13 -1.71 8.25 1.89
C VAL A 13 -2.97 8.05 1.09
N ASP A 14 -2.85 8.32 -0.20
CA ASP A 14 -3.85 8.00 -1.20
C ASP A 14 -3.70 6.53 -1.60
N VAL A 15 -4.81 5.81 -1.56
CA VAL A 15 -4.92 4.45 -2.07
C VAL A 15 -5.87 4.47 -3.26
N GLU A 16 -5.33 4.23 -4.45
CA GLU A 16 -6.05 4.26 -5.71
C GLU A 16 -6.00 2.90 -6.40
N ARG A 17 -7.16 2.35 -6.77
CA ARG A 17 -7.21 1.12 -7.58
C ARG A 17 -6.87 1.48 -9.04
N VAL A 18 -5.71 1.02 -9.50
CA VAL A 18 -5.19 1.31 -10.85
C VAL A 18 -5.43 0.17 -11.84
N LEU A 19 -5.61 -1.04 -11.33
CA LEU A 19 -6.06 -2.23 -12.06
C LEU A 19 -6.97 -3.05 -11.13
N ASP A 20 -7.68 -4.03 -11.67
CA ASP A 20 -8.62 -4.85 -10.91
C ASP A 20 -7.99 -5.39 -9.62
N ASP A 21 -6.77 -5.91 -9.67
CA ASP A 21 -6.15 -6.51 -8.48
C ASP A 21 -4.98 -5.67 -7.93
N ILE A 22 -4.84 -4.41 -8.34
CA ILE A 22 -3.67 -3.58 -7.97
C ILE A 22 -4.11 -2.21 -7.47
N HIS A 23 -3.69 -1.91 -6.25
CA HIS A 23 -3.87 -0.64 -5.57
C HIS A 23 -2.53 0.10 -5.53
N ARG A 24 -2.47 1.30 -6.07
CA ARG A 24 -1.32 2.20 -5.93
C ARG A 24 -1.44 2.96 -4.62
N VAL A 25 -0.36 2.96 -3.84
CA VAL A 25 -0.25 3.72 -2.59
C VAL A 25 0.75 4.84 -2.78
N ARG A 26 0.33 6.08 -2.53
CA ARG A 26 1.15 7.27 -2.73
C ARG A 26 0.92 8.30 -1.64
N THR A 27 1.90 9.18 -1.47
CA THR A 27 1.69 10.49 -0.84
C THR A 27 1.40 11.52 -1.93
N ASP A 28 1.16 12.78 -1.54
CA ASP A 28 1.00 13.89 -2.49
C ASP A 28 2.17 14.04 -3.46
N GLU A 29 3.39 13.69 -3.02
CA GLU A 29 4.62 13.96 -3.77
C GLU A 29 5.12 12.74 -4.56
N HIS A 30 4.86 11.51 -4.11
CA HIS A 30 5.45 10.32 -4.70
C HIS A 30 4.68 9.03 -4.43
N VAL A 31 4.83 8.06 -5.34
CA VAL A 31 4.37 6.68 -5.17
C VAL A 31 5.26 5.96 -4.17
N LEU A 32 4.67 5.42 -3.11
CA LEU A 32 5.35 4.59 -2.12
C LEU A 32 5.48 3.14 -2.62
N GLY A 33 4.42 2.66 -3.26
CA GLY A 33 4.34 1.28 -3.71
C GLY A 33 2.95 0.88 -4.17
N TYR A 34 2.72 -0.42 -4.12
CA TYR A 34 1.50 -1.05 -4.59
C TYR A 34 1.06 -2.12 -3.60
N VAL A 35 -0.25 -2.35 -3.54
CA VAL A 35 -0.83 -3.52 -2.90
C VAL A 35 -1.53 -4.35 -3.96
N MET A 36 -1.05 -5.58 -4.16
CA MET A 36 -1.58 -6.53 -5.12
C MET A 36 -2.48 -7.55 -4.42
N GLU A 37 -3.71 -7.68 -4.86
CA GLU A 37 -4.62 -8.73 -4.44
C GLU A 37 -4.24 -10.04 -5.15
N THR A 38 -4.01 -11.10 -4.38
CA THR A 38 -3.66 -12.42 -4.88
C THR A 38 -4.49 -13.47 -4.13
N GLY A 39 -5.66 -13.78 -4.69
CA GLY A 39 -6.64 -14.66 -4.06
C GLY A 39 -7.22 -14.03 -2.79
N MET A 40 -6.84 -14.54 -1.61
CA MET A 40 -7.34 -14.07 -0.31
C MET A 40 -6.34 -13.18 0.44
N VAL A 41 -5.25 -12.78 -0.22
CA VAL A 41 -4.13 -12.07 0.39
C VAL A 41 -3.80 -10.82 -0.41
N PHE A 42 -3.49 -9.75 0.30
CA PHE A 42 -2.94 -8.50 -0.20
C PHE A 42 -1.43 -8.49 0.03
N VAL A 43 -0.67 -8.42 -1.06
CA VAL A 43 0.80 -8.38 -1.07
C VAL A 43 1.26 -6.93 -1.17
N SER A 44 2.11 -6.50 -0.25
CA SER A 44 2.66 -5.15 -0.17
C SER A 44 3.97 -5.08 -0.94
N LEU A 45 4.02 -4.23 -1.97
CA LEU A 45 5.14 -4.10 -2.89
C LEU A 45 5.72 -2.68 -2.82
N ARG A 46 6.97 -2.53 -2.40
CA ARG A 46 7.67 -1.25 -2.27
C ARG A 46 8.38 -0.88 -3.56
N GLY A 47 8.13 0.33 -4.06
CA GLY A 47 8.77 0.86 -5.26
C GLY A 47 7.86 1.77 -6.07
N ALA A 48 8.46 2.74 -6.77
CA ALA A 48 7.70 3.72 -7.56
C ALA A 48 7.05 3.12 -8.82
N VAL A 49 7.50 1.95 -9.27
CA VAL A 49 7.02 1.26 -10.47
C VAL A 49 6.69 -0.20 -10.13
N PHE A 50 5.48 -0.65 -10.48
CA PHE A 50 4.94 -1.94 -10.07
C PHE A 50 5.85 -3.13 -10.45
N ASN A 51 6.30 -3.19 -11.71
CA ASN A 51 7.09 -4.31 -12.24
C ASN A 51 8.53 -4.38 -11.68
N THR A 52 8.99 -3.36 -10.97
CA THR A 52 10.30 -3.34 -10.30
C THR A 52 10.17 -3.26 -8.78
N SER A 53 8.95 -3.35 -8.25
CA SER A 53 8.71 -3.24 -6.81
C SER A 53 9.07 -4.55 -6.11
N VAL A 54 9.47 -4.43 -4.85
CA VAL A 54 9.91 -5.56 -4.02
C VAL A 54 8.86 -5.86 -2.97
N GLU A 55 8.54 -7.14 -2.77
CA GLU A 55 7.64 -7.55 -1.69
C GLU A 55 8.25 -7.22 -0.32
N VAL A 56 7.47 -6.50 0.50
CA VAL A 56 7.84 -6.13 1.88
C VAL A 56 6.92 -6.76 2.92
N GLY A 57 5.84 -7.41 2.49
CA GLY A 57 4.99 -8.21 3.36
C GLY A 57 3.62 -8.51 2.75
N GLN A 58 2.76 -9.13 3.54
CA GLN A 58 1.44 -9.58 3.10
C GLN A 58 0.44 -9.59 4.25
N SER A 59 -0.84 -9.41 3.93
CA SER A 59 -1.95 -9.46 4.90
C SER A 59 -3.23 -9.95 4.23
N ARG A 60 -4.21 -10.44 5.00
CA ARG A 60 -5.56 -10.74 4.51
C ARG A 60 -6.49 -9.53 4.50
N ASP A 61 -5.97 -8.38 4.89
CA ASP A 61 -6.70 -7.13 5.07
C ASP A 61 -5.94 -6.00 4.36
N LEU A 62 -6.65 -5.26 3.49
CA LEU A 62 -6.07 -4.21 2.66
C LEU A 62 -5.46 -3.09 3.51
N ASP A 63 -6.16 -2.63 4.55
CA ASP A 63 -5.66 -1.56 5.43
C ASP A 63 -4.36 -1.96 6.11
N THR A 64 -4.27 -3.21 6.56
CA THR A 64 -3.06 -3.76 7.17
C THR A 64 -1.93 -3.89 6.14
N ALA A 65 -2.20 -4.30 4.91
CA ALA A 65 -1.20 -4.32 3.84
C ALA A 65 -0.67 -2.91 3.51
N VAL A 66 -1.56 -1.91 3.46
CA VAL A 66 -1.15 -0.51 3.28
C VAL A 66 -0.26 -0.05 4.43
N ARG A 67 -0.57 -0.39 5.69
CA ARG A 67 0.28 -0.07 6.84
C ARG A 67 1.66 -0.72 6.75
N ILE A 68 1.72 -2.02 6.39
CA ILE A 68 2.98 -2.73 6.15
C ILE A 68 3.83 -1.97 5.12
N LEU A 69 3.22 -1.50 4.03
CA LEU A 69 3.92 -0.77 2.98
C LEU A 69 4.43 0.61 3.43
N VAL A 70 3.68 1.29 4.29
CA VAL A 70 4.05 2.62 4.84
C VAL A 70 5.20 2.50 5.84
N ASP A 71 5.23 1.42 6.63
CA ASP A 71 6.22 1.21 7.69
C ASP A 71 7.52 0.50 7.22
N ALA A 72 7.55 0.02 5.98
CA ALA A 72 8.70 -0.66 5.35
C ALA A 72 9.70 0.30 4.68
#